data_AF-A0A2H0S6L9-F1
#
_entry.id   AF-A0A2H0S6L9-F1
#
_cell.length_a   1.000
_cell.length_b   1.000
_cell.length_c   1.000
_cell.angle_alpha   90.00
_cell.angle_beta   90.00
_cell.angle_gamma   90.00
#
_symmetry.space_group_name_H-M   'P 1'
#
loop_
_entity.id
_entity.type
_entity.pdbx_description
1 polymer ?
#
loop_
_entity_poly.entity_id
_entity_poly.type
_entity_poly.pdbx_seq_one_letter_code
_entity_poly.pdbx_strand_id
1 'polypeptide(L)'
;MFDPMADLAGDGISGEDMSEKPAPAARSAAPSRPPRSGGGGNRNYADEVHSVTIHARQRTFYVDLKKSDNGKFFKLSEKSRGGQKTTIMFDSEDLDKFIEAFQEMKAHV
;
A
#
# COMPACT_ATOMS: atom_id res chain seq x y z
N MET A 1 -40.05 -12.79 9.07
CA MET A 1 -39.77 -12.83 7.62
C MET A 1 -39.50 -14.28 7.27
N PHE A 2 -40.18 -14.78 6.25
CA PHE A 2 -40.28 -16.18 5.84
C PHE A 2 -38.90 -16.80 5.54
N ASP A 3 -38.59 -17.97 6.13
CA ASP A 3 -37.33 -18.71 5.93
C ASP A 3 -37.62 -19.96 5.08
N PRO A 4 -37.23 -20.01 3.79
CA PRO A 4 -37.73 -20.99 2.82
C PRO A 4 -36.99 -22.35 2.80
N MET A 5 -36.32 -22.75 3.89
CA MET A 5 -35.59 -24.03 3.99
C MET A 5 -36.16 -24.99 5.05
N ALA A 6 -37.39 -24.76 5.52
CA ALA A 6 -38.03 -25.57 6.54
C ALA A 6 -38.69 -26.88 6.04
N ASP A 7 -38.59 -27.23 4.75
CA ASP A 7 -39.53 -28.20 4.14
C ASP A 7 -38.92 -29.42 3.42
N LEU A 8 -37.70 -29.85 3.76
CA LEU A 8 -37.21 -31.15 3.28
C LEU A 8 -36.46 -31.90 4.38
N ALA A 9 -37.12 -32.05 5.52
CA ALA A 9 -36.84 -33.10 6.49
C ALA A 9 -37.93 -34.19 6.37
N GLY A 10 -37.65 -35.17 5.51
CA GLY A 10 -38.42 -36.41 5.30
C GLY A 10 -37.67 -37.15 4.20
N ASP A 11 -37.23 -38.40 4.34
CA ASP A 11 -37.90 -39.54 4.93
C ASP A 11 -36.82 -40.57 5.33
N GLY A 12 -37.13 -41.42 6.32
CA GLY A 12 -36.21 -42.47 6.77
C GLY A 12 -36.01 -43.58 5.74
N ILE A 13 -35.04 -44.46 5.98
CA ILE A 13 -35.14 -45.93 5.86
C ILE A 13 -33.75 -46.56 6.13
N SER A 14 -33.78 -47.52 7.03
CA SER A 14 -32.80 -48.55 7.37
C SER A 14 -32.29 -49.37 6.19
N GLY A 15 -31.08 -49.91 6.28
CA GLY A 15 -30.70 -51.07 5.45
C GLY A 15 -29.20 -51.32 5.39
N GLU A 16 -28.79 -52.46 5.93
CA GLU A 16 -27.45 -53.02 5.92
C GLU A 16 -26.98 -53.48 4.53
N ASP A 17 -25.66 -53.57 4.37
CA ASP A 17 -24.89 -54.44 3.46
C ASP A 17 -25.00 -54.27 1.93
N MET A 18 -23.89 -53.89 1.28
CA MET A 18 -23.17 -54.79 0.35
C MET A 18 -21.95 -54.12 -0.31
N SER A 19 -20.90 -54.91 -0.35
CA SER A 19 -19.56 -54.71 -0.90
C SER A 19 -19.51 -54.38 -2.40
N GLU A 20 -18.74 -53.36 -2.81
CA GLU A 20 -17.83 -53.48 -3.97
C GLU A 20 -16.75 -52.36 -4.01
N LYS A 21 -15.48 -52.78 -4.07
CA LYS A 21 -14.26 -51.98 -4.41
C LYS A 21 -14.13 -51.92 -5.95
N PRO A 22 -13.28 -51.06 -6.58
CA PRO A 22 -12.32 -50.10 -6.04
C PRO A 22 -12.34 -48.69 -6.69
N ALA A 23 -11.73 -47.71 -6.03
CA ALA A 23 -11.38 -46.41 -6.60
C ALA A 23 -9.87 -46.31 -6.87
N PRO A 24 -9.45 -45.67 -7.97
CA PRO A 24 -8.30 -44.78 -7.93
C PRO A 24 -8.73 -43.38 -8.37
N ALA A 25 -9.08 -42.53 -7.41
CA ALA A 25 -9.28 -41.10 -7.67
C ALA A 25 -7.90 -40.41 -7.73
N ALA A 26 -7.31 -40.35 -8.91
CA ALA A 26 -6.32 -39.32 -9.22
C ALA A 26 -7.08 -38.00 -9.48
N ARG A 27 -7.27 -37.20 -8.43
CA ARG A 27 -7.63 -35.78 -8.58
C ARG A 27 -6.47 -34.94 -8.07
N SER A 28 -5.72 -34.43 -9.03
CA SER A 28 -4.61 -33.50 -8.90
C SER A 28 -4.96 -32.36 -7.96
N ALA A 29 -4.18 -32.23 -6.89
CA ALA A 29 -4.22 -31.09 -5.98
C ALA A 29 -3.89 -29.80 -6.75
N ALA A 30 -4.79 -28.83 -6.75
CA ALA A 30 -4.52 -27.49 -7.25
C ALA A 30 -3.56 -26.77 -6.30
N PRO A 31 -2.46 -26.15 -6.78
CA PRO A 31 -1.54 -25.44 -5.90
C PRO A 31 -2.18 -24.13 -5.42
N SER A 32 -2.19 -23.95 -4.12
CA SER A 32 -2.52 -22.70 -3.43
C SER A 32 -1.65 -21.57 -3.96
N ARG A 33 -2.26 -20.60 -4.66
CA ARG A 33 -1.58 -19.34 -5.04
C ARG A 33 -1.18 -18.61 -3.75
N PRO A 34 0.09 -18.20 -3.59
CA PRO A 34 0.48 -17.41 -2.44
C PRO A 34 -0.22 -16.04 -2.51
N PRO A 35 -0.49 -15.39 -1.36
CA PRO A 35 -1.02 -14.04 -1.35
C PRO A 35 -0.02 -13.13 -2.06
N ARG A 36 -0.53 -12.40 -3.06
CA ARG A 36 0.20 -11.35 -3.76
C ARG A 36 0.59 -10.31 -2.70
N SER A 37 1.85 -10.34 -2.30
CA SER A 37 2.50 -9.32 -1.48
C SER A 37 2.46 -7.99 -2.23
N GLY A 38 1.31 -7.31 -2.16
CA GLY A 38 1.14 -5.91 -2.48
C GLY A 38 1.69 -5.06 -1.35
N GLY A 39 2.96 -5.26 -1.02
CA GLY A 39 3.72 -4.35 -0.19
C GLY A 39 4.56 -3.52 -1.14
N GLY A 40 4.07 -2.33 -1.48
CA GLY A 40 4.89 -1.29 -2.11
C GLY A 40 6.05 -1.02 -1.17
N GLY A 41 7.15 -1.74 -1.39
CA GLY A 41 8.35 -1.64 -0.59
C GLY A 41 8.81 -0.21 -0.66
N ASN A 42 8.56 0.51 0.43
CA ASN A 42 9.35 1.66 0.80
C ASN A 42 10.75 1.08 1.03
N ARG A 43 11.48 0.90 -0.07
CA ARG A 43 12.90 0.57 -0.03
C ARG A 43 13.50 1.80 0.63
N ASN A 44 13.71 1.69 1.93
CA ASN A 44 14.34 2.72 2.74
C ASN A 44 15.79 2.80 2.28
N TYR A 45 16.02 3.43 1.12
CA TYR A 45 17.34 3.68 0.55
C TYR A 45 18.09 4.78 1.32
N ALA A 46 17.44 5.39 2.31
CA ALA A 46 17.97 6.48 3.08
C ALA A 46 17.28 6.56 4.44
N ASP A 47 18.04 6.85 5.48
CA ASP A 47 17.54 7.09 6.83
C ASP A 47 16.81 8.44 6.86
N GLU A 48 15.65 8.46 7.51
CA GLU A 48 14.90 9.69 7.71
C GLU A 48 15.51 10.48 8.88
N VAL A 49 15.98 11.69 8.59
CA VAL A 49 16.59 12.58 9.60
C VAL A 49 15.52 13.47 10.21
N HIS A 50 14.68 14.06 9.37
CA HIS A 50 13.61 14.95 9.79
C HIS A 50 12.51 15.01 8.74
N SER A 51 11.27 15.25 9.16
CA SER A 51 10.14 15.46 8.25
C SER A 51 9.23 16.56 8.78
N VAL A 52 8.81 17.45 7.88
CA VAL A 52 7.83 18.50 8.14
C VAL A 52 6.68 18.34 7.17
N THR A 53 5.44 18.42 7.67
CA THR A 53 4.23 18.36 6.86
C THR A 53 3.49 19.70 6.89
N ILE A 54 3.21 20.24 5.71
CA ILE A 54 2.46 21.48 5.53
C ILE A 54 1.08 21.14 4.96
N HIS A 55 0.04 21.41 5.73
CA HIS A 55 -1.35 21.21 5.29
C HIS A 55 -1.90 22.50 4.67
N ALA A 56 -2.08 22.50 3.36
CA ALA A 56 -2.77 23.57 2.63
C ALA A 56 -4.21 23.14 2.29
N ARG A 57 -5.01 24.07 1.75
CA ARG A 57 -6.45 23.85 1.54
C ARG A 57 -6.78 22.63 0.66
N GLN A 58 -6.05 22.42 -0.44
CA GLN A 58 -6.32 21.34 -1.40
C GLN A 58 -5.12 20.40 -1.60
N ARG A 59 -4.00 20.68 -0.91
CA ARG A 59 -2.70 20.04 -1.13
C ARG A 59 -2.01 19.84 0.22
N THR A 60 -1.22 18.78 0.32
CA THR A 60 -0.34 18.54 1.46
C THR A 60 1.09 18.46 0.93
N PHE A 61 1.99 19.22 1.53
CA PHE A 61 3.41 19.17 1.21
C PHE A 61 4.17 18.43 2.30
N TYR A 62 5.08 17.55 1.90
CA TYR A 62 5.99 16.84 2.78
C TYR A 62 7.40 17.28 2.45
N VAL A 63 8.11 17.81 3.43
CA VAL A 63 9.51 18.23 3.34
C VAL A 63 10.32 17.25 4.18
N ASP A 64 10.93 16.27 3.53
CA ASP A 64 11.73 15.25 4.23
C ASP A 64 13.22 15.52 4.03
N LEU A 65 13.98 15.60 5.11
CA LEU A 65 15.44 15.52 5.10
C LEU A 65 15.85 14.06 5.32
N LYS A 66 16.56 13.49 4.36
CA LYS A 66 17.02 12.10 4.39
C LYS A 66 18.53 12.02 4.26
N LYS A 67 19.11 10.93 4.76
CA LYS A 67 20.55 10.63 4.66
C LYS A 67 20.77 9.33 3.90
N SER A 68 21.53 9.41 2.82
CA SER A 68 22.02 8.30 1.99
C SER A 68 23.53 8.14 2.20
N ASP A 69 24.12 7.11 1.58
CA ASP A 69 25.57 6.89 1.52
C ASP A 69 26.30 8.09 0.87
N ASN A 70 25.63 8.79 -0.05
CA ASN A 70 26.16 9.95 -0.77
C ASN A 70 25.97 11.29 -0.03
N GLY A 71 25.44 11.28 1.20
CA GLY A 71 25.17 12.48 2.00
C GLY A 71 23.70 12.74 2.26
N LYS A 72 23.36 13.97 2.64
CA LYS A 72 21.99 14.38 2.98
C LYS A 72 21.30 15.03 1.78
N PHE A 73 20.03 14.73 1.61
CA PHE A 73 19.20 15.30 0.55
C PHE A 73 17.80 15.59 1.07
N PHE A 74 17.15 16.57 0.45
CA PHE A 74 15.75 16.89 0.68
C PHE A 74 14.87 16.19 -0.34
N LYS A 75 13.71 15.72 0.10
CA LYS A 75 12.62 15.22 -0.73
C LYS A 75 11.38 16.07 -0.46
N LEU A 76 10.99 16.87 -1.44
CA LEU A 76 9.80 17.69 -1.40
C LEU A 76 8.69 17.02 -2.20
N SER A 77 7.67 16.51 -1.52
CA SER A 77 6.51 15.89 -2.13
C SER A 77 5.27 16.76 -1.99
N GLU A 78 4.58 17.01 -3.10
CA GLU A 78 3.22 17.54 -3.10
C GLU A 78 2.23 16.38 -3.29
N LYS A 79 1.21 16.30 -2.45
CA LYS A 79 0.05 15.43 -2.64
C LYS A 79 -1.21 16.27 -2.81
N SER A 80 -1.81 16.22 -3.98
CA SER A 80 -3.11 16.84 -4.27
C SER A 80 -4.27 15.99 -3.73
N ARG A 81 -5.41 16.61 -3.41
CA ARG A 81 -6.63 15.91 -2.95
C ARG A 81 -7.12 14.83 -3.93
N GLY A 82 -6.88 15.02 -5.23
CA GLY A 82 -7.18 14.03 -6.29
C GLY A 82 -6.21 12.84 -6.35
N GLY A 83 -5.30 12.69 -5.38
CA GLY A 83 -4.40 11.54 -5.27
C GLY A 83 -3.10 11.67 -6.09
N GLN A 84 -3.00 12.65 -6.99
CA GLN A 84 -1.78 12.93 -7.73
C GLN A 84 -0.67 13.38 -6.78
N LYS A 85 0.51 12.76 -6.93
CA LYS A 85 1.70 13.07 -6.13
C LYS A 85 2.84 13.46 -7.06
N THR A 86 3.37 14.66 -6.84
CA THR A 86 4.58 15.15 -7.51
C THR A 86 5.70 15.23 -6.49
N THR A 87 6.94 14.95 -6.88
CA THR A 87 8.07 14.96 -5.96
C THR A 87 9.32 15.43 -6.66
N ILE A 88 10.06 16.31 -6.00
CA ILE A 88 11.42 16.68 -6.36
C ILE A 88 12.38 16.27 -5.25
N MET A 89 13.64 16.06 -5.60
CA MET A 89 14.72 15.80 -4.66
C MET A 89 15.91 16.69 -5.03
N PHE A 90 16.61 17.19 -4.02
CA PHE A 90 17.80 18.01 -4.20
C PHE A 90 18.75 17.80 -3.02
N ASP A 91 20.05 18.00 -3.26
CA ASP A 91 21.06 17.78 -2.24
C ASP A 91 21.04 18.89 -1.18
N SER A 92 21.47 18.55 0.04
CA SER A 92 21.46 19.53 1.14
C SER A 92 22.39 20.74 0.90
N GLU A 93 23.37 20.60 0.00
CA GLU A 93 24.30 21.67 -0.40
C GLU A 93 23.61 22.81 -1.17
N ASP A 94 22.48 22.54 -1.83
CA ASP A 94 21.73 23.56 -2.56
C ASP A 94 20.68 24.27 -1.71
N LEU A 95 20.49 23.87 -0.44
CA LEU A 95 19.42 24.38 0.42
C LEU A 95 19.45 25.92 0.55
N ASP A 96 20.64 26.51 0.70
CA ASP A 96 20.78 27.96 0.87
C ASP A 96 20.26 28.71 -0.37
N LYS A 97 20.52 28.21 -1.58
CA LYS A 97 19.99 28.79 -2.83
C LYS A 97 18.47 28.72 -2.89
N PHE A 98 17.87 27.62 -2.43
CA PHE A 98 16.41 27.50 -2.34
C PHE A 98 15.84 28.50 -1.34
N ILE A 99 16.48 28.68 -0.18
CA ILE A 99 16.03 29.63 0.85
C ILE A 99 16.10 31.07 0.31
N GLU A 100 17.21 31.45 -0.31
CA GLU A 100 17.37 32.77 -0.94
C GLU A 100 16.28 33.02 -1.99
N ALA A 101 16.04 32.05 -2.89
CA ALA A 101 14.98 32.15 -3.89
C ALA A 101 13.57 32.30 -3.26
N PHE A 102 13.26 31.56 -2.19
CA PHE A 102 11.99 31.71 -1.50
C PHE A 102 11.87 33.05 -0.76
N GLN A 103 12.97 33.58 -0.21
CA GLN A 103 12.99 34.90 0.43
C GLN A 103 12.79 36.03 -0.59
N GLU A 104 13.42 35.94 -1.76
CA GLU A 104 13.19 36.87 -2.87
C GLU A 104 11.72 36.83 -3.31
N MET A 105 11.17 35.64 -3.56
CA MET A 105 9.76 35.50 -3.95
C MET A 105 8.77 35.98 -2.88
N LYS A 106 9.12 35.85 -1.60
CA LYS A 106 8.31 36.35 -0.49
C LYS A 106 8.15 37.88 -0.52
N ALA A 107 9.09 38.63 -1.08
CA ALA A 107 8.96 40.08 -1.22
C ALA A 107 7.84 40.50 -2.19
N HIS A 108 7.30 39.56 -2.97
CA HIS A 108 6.28 39.80 -4.00
C HIS A 108 4.88 39.27 -3.64
N VAL A 109 4.69 38.75 -2.42
CA VAL A 109 3.41 38.21 -1.92
C VAL A 109 2.95 38.96 -0.69
#